data_AF-A0A925R3T5-F1
#
_entry.id   AF-A0A925R3T5-F1
#
_cell.length_a   1.000
_cell.length_b   1.000
_cell.length_c   1.000
_cell.angle_alpha   90.00
_cell.angle_beta   90.00
_cell.angle_gamma   90.00
#
_symmetry.space_group_name_H-M   'P 1'
#
loop_
_entity.id
_entity.type
_entity.pdbx_description
1 polymer ?
#
loop_
_entity_poly.entity_id
_entity_poly.type
_entity_poly.pdbx_seq_one_letter_code
_entity_poly.pdbx_strand_id
1 'polypeptide(L)'
;ERRRREIEPTLSMLRNALLEEPSTPEDRIALDRMRGMHDLIELTTTWFDDVQRMDQKTLSQLMKMGSKVQRLLEFTGKLKVVKSSKE
;
A
#
# COMPACT_ATOMS: atom_id res chain seq x y z
N GLU A 1 11.83 13.46 -9.71
CA GLU A 1 11.33 13.57 -11.11
C GLU A 1 11.57 12.33 -11.97
N ARG A 2 12.80 11.79 -12.11
CA ARG A 2 13.05 10.56 -12.90
C ARG A 2 12.16 9.38 -12.48
N ARG A 3 12.14 9.06 -11.18
CA ARG A 3 11.29 7.99 -10.63
C ARG A 3 9.82 8.16 -11.02
N ARG A 4 9.26 9.36 -10.84
CA ARG A 4 7.86 9.65 -11.20
C ARG A 4 7.60 9.40 -12.69
N ARG A 5 8.52 9.83 -13.57
CA ARG A 5 8.43 9.57 -15.02
C ARG A 5 8.47 8.09 -15.38
N GLU A 6 9.12 7.27 -14.57
CA GLU A 6 9.19 5.81 -14.78
C GLU A 6 7.98 5.07 -14.20
N ILE A 7 7.34 5.59 -13.14
CA ILE A 7 6.21 4.93 -12.46
C ILE A 7 4.84 5.33 -13.05
N GLU A 8 4.67 6.59 -13.47
CA GLU A 8 3.41 7.10 -14.03
C GLU A 8 2.87 6.26 -15.22
N PRO A 9 3.72 5.77 -16.16
CA PRO A 9 3.24 4.90 -17.24
C PRO A 9 2.68 3.57 -16.73
N THR A 10 3.30 2.98 -15.70
CA THR A 10 2.83 1.73 -15.10
C THR A 10 1.50 1.91 -14.39
N LEU A 11 1.33 3.01 -13.64
CA LEU A 11 0.05 3.31 -12.99
C LEU A 11 -1.06 3.54 -14.02
N SER A 12 -0.76 4.26 -15.10
CA SER A 12 -1.70 4.50 -16.20
C SER A 12 -2.09 3.19 -16.90
N MET A 13 -1.13 2.31 -17.16
CA MET A 13 -1.36 0.99 -17.72
C MET A 13 -2.26 0.13 -16.82
N LEU A 14 -1.95 0.06 -15.52
CA LEU A 14 -2.75 -0.70 -14.55
C LEU A 14 -4.17 -0.14 -14.43
N ARG A 15 -4.32 1.19 -14.41
CA ARG A 15 -5.64 1.82 -14.39
C ARG A 15 -6.46 1.45 -15.62
N ASN A 16 -5.85 1.44 -16.80
CA ASN A 16 -6.55 1.05 -18.03
C ASN A 16 -6.96 -0.42 -17.99
N ALA A 17 -6.07 -1.32 -17.56
CA ALA A 17 -6.40 -2.75 -17.41
C ALA A 17 -7.56 -2.96 -16.42
N LEU A 18 -7.65 -2.15 -15.36
CA LEU A 18 -8.72 -2.22 -14.37
C LEU A 18 -10.09 -1.71 -14.86
N LEU A 19 -10.16 -1.06 -16.04
CA LEU A 19 -11.42 -0.67 -16.67
C LEU A 19 -12.05 -1.78 -17.52
N GLU A 20 -11.30 -2.85 -17.80
CA GLU A 20 -11.80 -3.98 -18.59
C GLU A 20 -12.79 -4.84 -17.78
N GLU A 21 -13.85 -5.31 -18.44
CA GLU A 21 -14.80 -6.23 -17.82
C GLU A 21 -14.24 -7.67 -17.84
N PRO A 22 -14.16 -8.36 -16.69
CA PRO A 22 -13.64 -9.71 -16.65
C PRO A 22 -14.60 -10.70 -17.31
N SER A 23 -14.09 -11.42 -18.30
CA SER A 23 -14.88 -12.41 -19.06
C SER A 23 -14.87 -13.80 -18.41
N THR A 24 -13.82 -14.11 -17.65
CA THR A 24 -13.63 -15.41 -16.98
C THR A 24 -13.41 -15.25 -15.47
N PRO A 25 -13.59 -16.33 -14.66
CA PRO A 25 -13.17 -16.35 -13.26
C PRO A 25 -11.68 -16.04 -13.07
N GLU A 26 -10.82 -16.52 -13.98
CA GLU A 26 -9.38 -16.27 -13.98
C GLU A 26 -9.07 -14.78 -14.18
N ASP A 27 -9.81 -14.11 -15.09
CA ASP A 27 -9.67 -12.66 -15.30
C ASP A 27 -10.03 -11.87 -14.04
N ARG A 28 -11.06 -12.30 -13.29
CA ARG A 28 -11.42 -11.64 -12.02
C ARG A 28 -10.26 -11.70 -11.02
N ILE A 29 -9.60 -12.85 -10.91
CA ILE A 29 -8.43 -13.02 -10.03
C ILE A 29 -7.26 -12.16 -10.53
N ALA A 30 -7.04 -12.11 -11.84
CA ALA A 30 -5.99 -11.27 -12.44
C ALA A 30 -6.23 -9.78 -12.18
N LEU A 31 -7.46 -9.29 -12.39
CA LEU A 31 -7.86 -7.91 -12.12
C LEU A 31 -7.72 -7.54 -10.64
N ASP A 32 -8.08 -8.45 -9.73
CA ASP A 32 -7.92 -8.21 -8.29
C ASP A 32 -6.44 -8.07 -7.90
N ARG A 33 -5.57 -8.91 -8.47
CA ARG A 33 -4.11 -8.78 -8.31
C ARG A 33 -3.60 -7.47 -8.89
N MET A 34 -4.07 -7.07 -10.07
CA MET A 34 -3.70 -5.79 -10.70
C MET A 34 -4.14 -4.60 -9.85
N ARG A 35 -5.31 -4.67 -9.23
CA ARG A 35 -5.79 -3.65 -8.30
C ARG A 35 -4.89 -3.55 -7.08
N GLY A 36 -4.55 -4.68 -6.46
CA GLY A 36 -3.61 -4.71 -5.35
C GLY A 36 -2.23 -4.13 -5.70
N MET A 37 -1.72 -4.41 -6.91
CA MET A 37 -0.47 -3.82 -7.39
C MET A 37 -0.59 -2.31 -7.60
N HIS A 38 -1.67 -1.84 -8.23
CA HIS A 38 -1.93 -0.42 -8.46
C HIS A 38 -1.93 0.34 -7.13
N ASP A 39 -2.72 -0.11 -6.16
CA ASP A 39 -2.89 0.56 -4.87
C ASP A 39 -1.58 0.60 -4.08
N LEU A 40 -0.81 -0.49 -4.11
CA LEU A 40 0.49 -0.55 -3.45
C LEU A 40 1.51 0.43 -4.06
N ILE A 41 1.56 0.51 -5.39
CA ILE A 41 2.48 1.41 -6.10
C ILE A 41 2.11 2.87 -5.83
N GLU A 42 0.82 3.19 -5.85
CA GLU A 42 0.31 4.52 -5.55
C GLU A 42 0.64 4.92 -4.10
N LEU A 43 0.31 4.07 -3.13
CA LEU A 43 0.61 4.31 -1.71
C LEU A 43 2.10 4.54 -1.47
N THR A 44 2.96 3.68 -2.03
CA THR A 44 4.41 3.76 -1.83
C THR A 44 5.02 4.99 -2.51
N THR A 45 4.44 5.44 -3.62
CA THR A 45 4.94 6.60 -4.36
C THR A 45 4.53 7.89 -3.66
N THR A 46 3.27 8.02 -3.25
CA THR A 46 2.80 9.17 -2.46
C THR A 46 3.52 9.27 -1.12
N TRP A 47 3.60 8.15 -0.36
CA TRP A 47 4.28 8.15 0.93
C TRP A 47 5.76 8.52 0.82
N PHE A 48 6.43 8.09 -0.25
CA PHE A 48 7.81 8.48 -0.48
C PHE A 48 7.96 9.98 -0.72
N ASP A 49 7.08 10.57 -1.54
CA ASP A 49 7.10 12.02 -1.79
C ASP A 49 6.85 12.80 -0.49
N ASP A 50 5.98 12.31 0.39
CA ASP A 50 5.75 12.89 1.71
C ASP A 50 7.02 12.82 2.57
N VAL A 51 7.66 11.66 2.65
CA VAL A 51 8.91 11.45 3.41
C VAL A 51 10.04 12.35 2.89
N GLN A 52 10.16 12.51 1.57
CA GLN A 52 11.19 13.38 0.97
C GLN A 52 11.03 14.85 1.36
N ARG A 53 9.81 15.29 1.69
CA ARG A 53 9.52 16.67 2.11
C ARG A 53 9.68 16.91 3.61
N MET A 54 9.85 15.85 4.41
CA MET A 54 10.00 15.97 5.85
C MET A 54 11.38 16.51 6.23
N ASP A 55 11.42 17.34 7.28
CA ASP A 55 12.67 17.72 7.89
C ASP A 55 13.34 16.52 8.64
N GLN A 56 14.63 16.65 8.91
CA GLN A 56 15.43 15.61 9.57
C GLN A 56 14.88 15.22 10.95
N LYS A 57 14.34 16.17 11.72
CA LYS A 57 13.81 15.93 13.07
C LYS A 57 12.54 15.09 12.99
N THR A 58 11.62 15.45 12.10
CA THR A 58 10.37 14.75 11.85
C THR A 58 10.64 13.33 11.33
N LEU A 59 11.54 13.18 10.36
CA LEU A 59 11.95 11.87 9.86
C LEU A 59 12.56 10.99 10.96
N SER A 60 13.43 11.56 11.81
CA SER A 60 14.01 10.84 12.95
C SER A 60 12.94 10.36 13.95
N GLN A 61 11.94 11.19 14.22
CA GLN A 61 10.82 10.81 15.09
C GLN A 61 9.99 9.68 14.47
N LEU A 62 9.67 9.76 13.18
CA LEU A 62 8.94 8.71 12.45
C LEU A 62 9.69 7.36 12.51
N MET A 63 10.99 7.36 12.22
CA MET A 63 11.81 6.13 12.26
C MET A 63 11.85 5.51 13.68
N LYS A 64 11.92 6.34 14.73
CA LYS A 64 11.85 5.86 16.13
C LYS A 64 10.47 5.29 16.47
N MET A 65 9.41 5.84 15.86
CA MET A 65 8.04 5.33 16.04
C MET A 65 7.80 3.98 15.36
N GLY A 66 8.57 3.59 14.33
CA GLY A 66 8.40 2.30 13.65
C GLY A 66 8.36 1.10 14.60
N SER A 67 9.29 1.05 15.58
CA SER A 67 9.31 0.00 16.62
C SER A 67 8.08 -0.01 17.53
N LYS A 68 7.45 1.15 17.72
CA LYS A 68 6.22 1.31 18.52
C LYS A 68 4.98 0.94 17.71
N VAL A 69 4.96 1.27 16.42
CA VAL A 69 3.88 0.93 15.48
C VAL A 69 3.77 -0.59 15.32
N GLN A 70 4.90 -1.30 15.17
CA GLN A 70 4.90 -2.76 15.12
C GLN A 70 4.27 -3.37 16.39
N ARG A 71 4.65 -2.88 17.58
CA ARG A 71 4.06 -3.34 18.84
C ARG A 71 2.55 -3.06 18.93
N LEU A 72 2.10 -1.90 18.44
CA LEU A 72 0.68 -1.55 18.41
C LEU A 72 -0.10 -2.47 17.46
N LEU A 73 0.43 -2.75 16.26
CA LEU A 73 -0.18 -3.65 15.28
C LEU A 73 -0.22 -5.11 15.78
N GLU A 74 0.82 -5.57 16.46
CA GLU A 74 0.80 -6.88 17.13
C GLU A 74 -0.28 -6.93 18.21
N PHE A 75 -0.47 -5.85 18.96
CA PHE A 75 -1.48 -5.79 20.00
C PHE A 75 -2.90 -5.77 19.43
N THR A 76 -3.17 -4.95 18.41
CA THR A 76 -4.48 -4.92 17.74
C THR A 76 -4.76 -6.21 16.98
N GLY A 77 -3.75 -6.82 16.35
CA GLY A 77 -3.85 -8.13 15.72
C GLY A 77 -4.20 -9.23 16.73
N LYS A 78 -3.50 -9.28 17.87
CA LYS A 78 -3.82 -10.21 18.98
C LYS A 78 -5.23 -10.00 19.53
N LEU A 79 -5.66 -8.74 19.71
CA LEU A 79 -7.02 -8.44 20.17
C LEU A 79 -8.09 -8.89 19.15
N LYS A 80 -7.84 -8.74 17.86
CA LYS A 80 -8.76 -9.18 16.80
C LYS A 80 -8.87 -10.71 16.75
N VAL A 81 -7.76 -11.42 16.92
CA VAL A 81 -7.73 -12.89 17.01
C VAL A 81 -8.48 -13.38 18.26
N VAL A 82 -8.23 -12.78 19.43
CA VAL A 82 -8.89 -13.17 20.69
C VAL A 82 -10.41 -12.94 20.63
N LYS A 83 -10.87 -11.88 19.95
CA LYS A 83 -12.30 -11.63 19.77
C LYS A 83 -12.95 -12.64 18.82
N SER A 84 -12.26 -13.04 17.75
CA SER A 84 -12.74 -14.05 16.80
C SER A 84 -12.77 -15.48 17.36
N SER A 85 -12.00 -15.78 18.41
CA SER A 85 -12.02 -17.09 19.08
C SER A 85 -13.06 -17.19 20.20
N LYS A 86 -13.81 -16.11 20.47
CA LYS A 86 -14.82 -16.02 21.53
C LYS A 86 -16.26 -15.90 21.01
N GLU A 87 -16.44 -15.92 19.69
CA GLU A 87 -17.70 -16.07 18.97
C GLU A 87 -17.75 -17.48 18.34
#